data_AF-A0A8H3WS60-F1
#
_entry.id   AF-A0A8H3WS60-F1
#
_cell.length_a   1.000
_cell.length_b   1.000
_cell.length_c   1.000
_cell.angle_alpha   90.00
_cell.angle_beta   90.00
_cell.angle_gamma   90.00
#
_symmetry.space_group_name_H-M   'P 1'
#
loop_
_entity.id
_entity.type
_entity.pdbx_description
1 polymer ?
#
loop_
_entity_poly.entity_id
_entity_poly.type
_entity_poly.pdbx_seq_one_letter_code
_entity_poly.pdbx_strand_id
1 'polypeptide(L)'
;MSNNKENNPHDKMIQLTNSFNQLDFIGDQKSEEILWLGYRYEHGIGIGVELDKHKAFMYYLKSAEAGCSMGIFKVAICYKYGVGVENNEEKFRDWILK
;
A
#
# COMPACT_ATOMS: atom_id res chain seq x y z
N MET A 1 38.29 -7.89 -1.81
CA MET A 1 37.11 -8.68 -2.25
C MET A 1 35.85 -7.89 -1.96
N SER A 2 35.28 -7.24 -2.97
CA SER A 2 34.08 -6.41 -2.85
C SER A 2 32.84 -7.29 -2.97
N ASN A 3 32.15 -7.56 -1.86
CA ASN A 3 30.93 -8.36 -1.86
C ASN A 3 29.75 -7.52 -2.37
N ASN A 4 29.44 -7.72 -3.65
CA ASN A 4 28.26 -7.24 -4.39
C ASN A 4 26.94 -7.71 -3.75
N LYS A 5 26.53 -7.14 -2.62
CA LYS A 5 25.15 -7.28 -2.09
C LYS A 5 24.22 -6.13 -2.49
N GLU A 6 24.72 -5.09 -3.13
CA GLU A 6 23.95 -3.88 -3.49
C GLU A 6 23.34 -3.90 -4.90
N ASN A 7 23.43 -5.03 -5.63
CA ASN A 7 23.03 -5.11 -7.04
C ASN A 7 21.73 -5.88 -7.32
N ASN A 8 20.99 -6.32 -6.30
CA ASN A 8 19.66 -6.86 -6.53
C ASN A 8 18.68 -5.71 -6.82
N PRO A 9 17.97 -5.70 -7.96
CA PRO A 9 16.96 -4.67 -8.26
C PRO A 9 15.88 -4.54 -7.18
N HIS A 10 15.62 -5.61 -6.42
CA HIS A 10 14.74 -5.62 -5.24
C HIS A 10 15.26 -4.71 -4.11
N ASP A 11 16.55 -4.82 -3.78
CA ASP A 11 17.16 -4.05 -2.70
C ASP A 11 17.33 -2.58 -3.10
N LYS A 12 17.52 -2.31 -4.41
CA LYS A 12 17.47 -0.95 -4.98
C LYS A 12 16.07 -0.35 -4.89
N MET A 13 15.00 -1.09 -5.18
CA MET A 13 13.61 -0.61 -5.07
C MET A 13 13.20 -0.35 -3.61
N ILE A 14 13.62 -1.21 -2.68
CA ILE A 14 13.39 -1.02 -1.24
C ILE A 14 14.23 0.14 -0.70
N GLN A 15 15.50 0.28 -1.11
CA GLN A 15 16.32 1.44 -0.75
C GLN A 15 15.77 2.73 -1.37
N LEU A 16 15.29 2.70 -2.61
CA LEU A 16 14.66 3.85 -3.27
C LEU A 16 13.43 4.27 -2.48
N THR A 17 12.49 3.37 -2.20
CA THR A 17 11.29 3.67 -1.40
C THR A 17 11.63 4.16 0.01
N ASN A 18 12.63 3.57 0.68
CA ASN A 18 13.11 4.03 1.98
C ASN A 18 13.84 5.39 1.91
N SER A 19 14.48 5.72 0.79
CA SER A 19 15.14 7.01 0.56
C SER A 19 14.13 8.11 0.17
N PHE A 20 13.07 7.77 -0.57
CA PHE A 20 11.95 8.65 -0.88
C PHE A 20 11.13 9.00 0.36
N ASN A 21 11.06 8.10 1.34
CA ASN A 21 10.44 8.37 2.64
C ASN A 21 11.11 9.53 3.41
N GLN A 22 12.36 9.91 3.07
CA GLN A 22 13.07 11.04 3.71
C GLN A 22 12.86 12.40 3.03
N LEU A 23 12.23 12.47 1.86
CA LEU A 23 12.05 13.73 1.12
C LEU A 23 10.59 14.22 1.21
N ASP A 24 10.34 15.28 1.98
CA ASP A 24 9.06 15.97 2.11
C ASP A 24 8.70 16.76 0.85
N PHE A 25 8.35 16.06 -0.22
CA PHE A 25 7.82 16.67 -1.44
C PHE A 25 6.49 16.00 -1.85
N ILE A 26 5.44 16.82 -1.86
CA ILE A 26 4.09 16.67 -2.48
C ILE A 26 3.23 15.49 -1.99
N GLY A 27 2.20 15.80 -1.18
CA GLY A 27 1.31 14.83 -0.52
C GLY A 27 0.54 13.86 -1.42
N ASP A 28 0.37 14.16 -2.71
CA ASP A 28 -0.35 13.29 -3.65
C ASP A 28 0.49 12.11 -4.16
N GLN A 29 1.79 12.30 -4.42
CA GLN A 29 2.58 11.28 -5.11
C GLN A 29 2.97 10.10 -4.20
N LYS A 30 3.23 10.38 -2.91
CA LYS A 30 3.54 9.33 -1.91
C LYS A 30 2.34 8.43 -1.62
N SER A 31 1.12 8.96 -1.71
CA SER A 31 -0.09 8.23 -1.34
C SER A 31 -0.47 7.18 -2.40
N GLU A 32 -0.18 7.45 -3.68
CA GLU A 32 -0.32 6.50 -4.79
C GLU A 32 0.71 5.35 -4.72
N GLU A 33 1.95 5.61 -4.32
CA GLU A 33 2.95 4.54 -4.15
C GLU A 33 2.59 3.57 -3.02
N ILE A 34 2.05 4.10 -1.92
CA ILE A 34 1.53 3.30 -0.80
C ILE A 34 0.35 2.43 -1.27
N LEU A 35 -0.52 2.96 -2.14
CA LEU A 35 -1.59 2.18 -2.77
C LEU A 35 -1.03 0.98 -3.55
N TRP A 36 0.03 1.20 -4.34
CA TRP A 36 0.67 0.13 -5.11
C TRP A 36 1.29 -0.97 -4.24
N LEU A 37 1.79 -0.62 -3.05
CA LEU A 37 2.23 -1.63 -2.07
C LEU A 37 1.07 -2.51 -1.62
N GLY A 38 -0.08 -1.91 -1.31
CA GLY A 38 -1.28 -2.66 -0.97
C GLY A 38 -1.70 -3.62 -2.08
N TYR A 39 -1.70 -3.13 -3.32
CA TYR A 39 -2.04 -3.94 -4.50
C TYR A 39 -1.12 -5.15 -4.68
N ARG A 40 0.19 -4.99 -4.45
CA ARG A 40 1.15 -6.09 -4.51
C ARG A 40 0.86 -7.17 -3.48
N TYR A 41 0.54 -6.80 -2.24
CA TYR A 41 0.19 -7.77 -1.19
C TYR A 41 -1.17 -8.43 -1.42
N GLU A 42 -2.14 -7.72 -1.99
CA GLU A 42 -3.45 -8.28 -2.33
C GLU A 42 -3.35 -9.38 -3.39
N HIS A 43 -2.46 -9.20 -4.38
CA HIS A 43 -2.33 -10.09 -5.54
C HIS A 43 -1.08 -10.98 -5.50
N GLY A 44 -0.22 -10.86 -4.48
CA GLY A 44 1.06 -11.57 -4.42
C GLY A 44 2.02 -11.21 -5.57
N ILE A 45 2.03 -9.94 -5.99
CA ILE A 45 2.84 -9.49 -7.14
C ILE A 45 4.20 -8.99 -6.64
N GLY A 46 5.26 -9.66 -7.04
CA GLY A 46 6.64 -9.29 -6.73
C GLY A 46 7.47 -10.49 -6.28
N ILE A 47 8.79 -10.38 -6.38
CA ILE A 47 9.70 -11.43 -5.93
C ILE A 47 9.67 -11.47 -4.40
N GLY A 48 9.24 -12.59 -3.82
CA GLY A 48 9.17 -12.78 -2.36
C GLY A 48 7.99 -12.08 -1.68
N VAL A 49 7.00 -11.59 -2.44
CA VAL A 49 5.76 -11.04 -1.88
C VAL A 49 4.72 -12.15 -1.82
N GLU A 50 4.44 -12.62 -0.60
CA GLU A 50 3.32 -13.53 -0.36
C GLU A 50 1.99 -12.76 -0.35
N LEU A 51 0.92 -13.46 -0.73
CA LEU A 51 -0.42 -12.91 -0.67
C LEU A 51 -0.82 -12.69 0.79
N ASP A 52 -1.03 -11.43 1.15
CA ASP A 52 -1.41 -11.01 2.49
C ASP A 52 -2.44 -9.89 2.39
N LYS A 53 -3.72 -10.28 2.43
CA LYS A 53 -4.84 -9.35 2.31
C LYS A 53 -4.90 -8.38 3.50
N HIS A 54 -4.51 -8.81 4.70
CA HIS A 54 -4.52 -7.94 5.88
C HIS A 54 -3.46 -6.85 5.75
N LYS A 55 -2.26 -7.22 5.31
CA LYS A 55 -1.20 -6.24 5.02
C LYS A 55 -1.57 -5.32 3.86
N ALA A 56 -2.25 -5.83 2.82
CA ALA A 56 -2.78 -5.02 1.75
C ALA A 56 -3.75 -3.93 2.27
N PHE A 57 -4.70 -4.33 3.12
CA PHE A 57 -5.64 -3.42 3.77
C PHE A 57 -4.91 -2.31 4.57
N MET A 58 -3.89 -2.66 5.33
CA MET A 58 -3.11 -1.68 6.11
C MET A 58 -2.43 -0.62 5.23
N TYR A 59 -1.94 -0.99 4.04
CA TYR A 59 -1.37 -0.02 3.10
C TYR A 59 -2.46 0.85 2.46
N TYR A 60 -3.59 0.26 2.07
CA TYR A 60 -4.74 1.04 1.58
C TYR A 60 -5.23 2.06 2.61
N LEU A 61 -5.27 1.68 3.89
CA LEU A 61 -5.64 2.57 4.97
C LEU A 61 -4.68 3.76 5.09
N LYS A 62 -3.36 3.51 5.07
CA LYS A 62 -2.35 4.57 5.09
C LYS A 62 -2.44 5.51 3.88
N SER A 63 -2.72 4.95 2.70
CA SER A 63 -2.93 5.74 1.48
C SER A 63 -4.18 6.63 1.60
N ALA A 64 -5.27 6.07 2.14
CA ALA A 64 -6.51 6.80 2.38
C ALA A 64 -6.35 7.92 3.43
N GLU A 65 -5.62 7.66 4.52
CA GLU A 65 -5.29 8.64 5.56
C GLU A 65 -4.41 9.78 5.05
N ALA A 66 -3.60 9.52 4.01
CA ALA A 66 -2.83 10.53 3.31
C ALA A 66 -3.65 11.36 2.30
N GLY A 67 -4.97 11.14 2.21
CA GLY A 67 -5.86 11.86 1.31
C GLY A 67 -5.98 11.28 -0.10
N CYS A 68 -5.43 10.09 -0.37
CA CYS A 68 -5.57 9.45 -1.67
C CYS A 68 -7.01 8.98 -1.90
N SER A 69 -7.69 9.53 -2.90
CA SER A 69 -9.04 9.09 -3.28
C SER A 69 -9.08 7.61 -3.68
N MET A 70 -8.03 7.12 -4.33
CA MET A 70 -7.91 5.70 -4.67
C MET A 70 -7.68 4.82 -3.43
N GLY A 71 -6.94 5.32 -2.43
CA GLY A 71 -6.79 4.68 -1.13
C GLY A 71 -8.13 4.55 -0.41
N ILE A 72 -8.89 5.65 -0.33
CA ILE A 72 -10.25 5.68 0.25
C ILE A 72 -11.16 4.66 -0.43
N PHE A 73 -11.18 4.65 -1.78
CA PHE A 73 -11.95 3.69 -2.55
C PHE A 73 -11.54 2.24 -2.23
N LYS A 74 -10.24 1.94 -2.16
CA LYS A 74 -9.76 0.59 -1.84
C LYS A 74 -10.13 0.16 -0.42
N VAL A 75 -10.04 1.04 0.58
CA VAL A 75 -10.47 0.76 1.96
C VAL A 75 -11.97 0.46 2.02
N ALA A 76 -12.80 1.25 1.33
CA ALA A 76 -14.23 1.00 1.23
C ALA A 76 -14.51 -0.39 0.63
N ILE A 77 -13.84 -0.73 -0.48
CA ILE A 77 -13.96 -2.05 -1.12
C ILE A 77 -13.53 -3.18 -0.16
N CYS A 78 -12.46 -2.99 0.61
CA CYS A 78 -12.03 -3.96 1.63
C CYS A 78 -13.13 -4.22 2.66
N TYR A 79 -13.80 -3.19 3.17
CA TYR A 79 -14.94 -3.35 4.09
C TYR A 79 -16.18 -3.95 3.41
N LYS A 80 -16.42 -3.65 2.14
CA LYS A 80 -17.56 -4.21 1.40
C LYS A 80 -17.41 -5.70 1.07
N TYR A 81 -16.19 -6.17 0.83
CA TYR A 81 -15.94 -7.56 0.40
C TYR A 81 -15.17 -8.40 1.41
N GLY A 82 -14.81 -7.83 2.56
CA GLY A 82 -14.04 -8.53 3.59
C GLY A 82 -12.59 -8.85 3.16
N VAL A 83 -11.94 -7.93 2.43
CA VAL A 83 -10.55 -8.15 1.95
C VAL A 83 -9.57 -7.68 3.02
N GLY A 84 -9.02 -8.62 3.78
CA GLY A 84 -8.01 -8.33 4.80
C GLY A 84 -8.55 -7.72 6.09
N VAL A 85 -9.86 -7.45 6.12
CA VAL A 85 -10.62 -6.95 7.26
C VAL A 85 -11.99 -7.62 7.22
N GLU A 86 -12.68 -7.70 8.35
CA GLU A 86 -14.06 -8.19 8.37
C GLU A 86 -14.97 -7.30 7.53
N ASN A 87 -15.94 -7.92 6.85
CA ASN A 87 -16.97 -7.19 6.13
C ASN A 87 -17.74 -6.28 7.11
N ASN A 88 -17.92 -5.02 6.73
CA ASN A 88 -18.64 -4.06 7.55
C ASN A 88 -19.29 -2.99 6.67
N GLU A 89 -20.62 -3.07 6.51
CA GLU A 89 -21.36 -2.12 5.68
C GLU A 89 -21.38 -0.69 6.23
N GLU A 90 -21.36 -0.53 7.56
CA GLU A 90 -21.34 0.79 8.20
C GLU A 90 -20.02 1.50 7.89
N LYS A 91 -18.89 0.82 8.13
CA LYS A 91 -17.56 1.35 7.78
C LYS A 91 -17.41 1.59 6.29
N PHE A 92 -17.97 0.75 5.44
CA PHE A 92 -18.00 1.01 4.00
C PHE A 92 -18.66 2.35 3.67
N ARG A 93 -19.83 2.64 4.26
CA ARG A 93 -20.53 3.92 4.07
C ARG A 93 -19.72 5.09 4.60
N ASP A 94 -19.13 4.95 5.78
CA ASP A 94 -18.27 5.99 6.37
C ASP A 94 -17.10 6.34 5.47
N TRP A 95 -16.44 5.33 4.89
CA TRP A 95 -15.30 5.54 4.00
C TRP A 95 -15.70 6.11 2.64
N ILE A 96 -16.87 5.75 2.08
CA ILE A 96 -17.36 6.36 0.83
C ILE A 96 -17.69 7.84 0.98
N LEU A 97 -18.07 8.28 2.18
CA LEU A 97 -18.46 9.67 2.46
C LEU A 97 -17.27 10.59 2.80
N LYS A 98 -16.04 10.05 2.84
CA LYS A 98 -14.79 10.82 3.00
C LYS A 98 -14.27 11.31 1.66
#